data_AF-A0A6S7CZQ8-F1
#
_entry.id   AF-A0A6S7CZQ8-F1
#
_cell.length_a   1.000
_cell.length_b   1.000
_cell.length_c   1.000
_cell.angle_alpha   90.00
_cell.angle_beta   90.00
_cell.angle_gamma   90.00
#
_symmetry.space_group_name_H-M   'P 1'
#
loop_
_entity.id
_entity.type
_entity.pdbx_description
1 polymer ?
#
loop_
_entity_poly.entity_id
_entity_poly.type
_entity_poly.pdbx_seq_one_letter_code
_entity_poly.pdbx_strand_id
1 'polypeptide(L)'
;MRRRIAVVGDTLTSGGQILDYEQTTGFRFHGHKTALPGNEVSCEKCKSTGILAKAGGPYRLHYHTAREVALDGDIVLCKCPTPPAIIATLAGGSWVEDRGRLRLAAYPGHREA
;
A
#
# COMPACT_ATOMS: atom_id res chain seq x y z
N MET A 1 -7.16 1.76 15.06
CA MET A 1 -7.28 2.95 14.20
C MET A 1 -7.74 2.48 12.82
N ARG A 2 -8.26 3.36 11.97
CA ARG A 2 -8.52 3.03 10.55
C ARG A 2 -7.29 3.38 9.74
N ARG A 3 -6.75 2.42 9.01
CA ARG A 3 -5.62 2.63 8.09
C ARG A 3 -6.07 2.34 6.68
N ARG A 4 -5.82 3.27 5.77
CA ARG A 4 -6.18 3.12 4.35
C ARG A 4 -5.27 2.07 3.69
N ILE A 5 -5.80 1.40 2.68
CA ILE A 5 -5.02 0.48 1.85
C ILE A 5 -4.06 1.30 0.99
N ALA A 6 -2.77 0.93 0.99
CA ALA A 6 -1.79 1.52 0.09
C ALA A 6 -1.78 0.80 -1.26
N VAL A 7 -1.62 1.56 -2.33
CA VAL A 7 -1.58 1.08 -3.71
C VAL A 7 -0.40 1.66 -4.47
N VAL A 8 -0.02 1.00 -5.57
CA VAL A 8 0.99 1.51 -6.50
C VAL A 8 0.56 2.90 -7.00
N GLY A 9 1.52 3.84 -6.97
CA GLY A 9 1.29 5.26 -7.26
C GLY A 9 1.03 6.14 -6.03
N ASP A 10 0.77 5.58 -4.85
CA ASP A 10 0.69 6.38 -3.62
C ASP A 10 2.02 7.07 -3.33
N THR A 11 1.91 8.28 -2.76
CA THR A 11 3.05 9.16 -2.51
C THR A 11 3.66 8.92 -1.13
N LEU A 12 4.92 9.29 -0.96
CA LEU A 12 5.60 9.26 0.34
C LEU A 12 5.60 10.62 1.02
N THR A 13 5.76 10.64 2.34
CA THR A 13 6.03 11.88 3.11
C THR A 13 7.28 12.61 2.66
N SER A 14 8.23 11.91 2.03
CA SER A 14 9.45 12.48 1.44
C SER A 14 9.30 12.94 -0.01
N GLY A 15 8.12 12.77 -0.62
CA GLY A 15 7.99 12.73 -2.07
C GLY A 15 8.49 11.40 -2.66
N GLY A 16 8.12 11.17 -3.91
CA GLY A 16 8.30 9.90 -4.61
C GLY A 16 7.10 8.96 -4.48
N GLN A 17 7.19 7.79 -5.13
CA GLN A 17 6.05 6.91 -5.36
C GLN A 17 6.45 5.44 -5.35
N ILE A 18 5.48 4.60 -5.01
CA ILE A 18 5.60 3.14 -5.09
C ILE A 18 5.69 2.74 -6.56
N LEU A 19 6.75 2.02 -6.92
CA LEU A 19 7.00 1.62 -8.30
C LEU A 19 6.03 0.51 -8.73
N ASP A 20 5.75 0.49 -10.03
CA ASP A 20 4.93 -0.57 -10.59
C ASP A 20 5.66 -1.92 -10.53
N TYR A 21 4.90 -2.98 -10.31
CA TYR A 21 5.41 -4.34 -10.30
C TYR A 21 4.48 -5.27 -11.06
N GLU A 22 4.98 -6.42 -11.47
CA GLU A 22 4.17 -7.41 -12.14
C GLU A 22 3.17 -8.03 -11.15
N GLN A 23 1.89 -7.72 -11.36
CA GLN A 23 0.80 -8.29 -10.60
C GLN A 23 -0.01 -9.18 -11.54
N THR A 24 0.06 -10.49 -11.31
CA THR A 24 -0.61 -11.51 -12.13
C THR A 24 -2.10 -11.67 -11.80
N THR A 25 -2.60 -11.01 -10.75
CA THR A 25 -4.01 -11.09 -10.35
C THR A 25 -4.78 -9.79 -10.58
N GLY A 26 -6.10 -9.91 -10.72
CA GLY A 26 -7.02 -8.77 -10.79
C GLY A 26 -7.26 -8.04 -9.46
N PHE A 27 -6.50 -8.33 -8.40
CA PHE A 27 -6.74 -7.77 -7.07
C PHE A 27 -6.28 -6.31 -6.97
N ARG A 28 -7.18 -5.40 -7.30
CA ARG A 28 -6.90 -3.96 -7.40
C ARG A 28 -7.78 -3.20 -6.43
N PHE A 29 -7.38 -2.00 -6.03
CA PHE A 29 -8.21 -1.05 -5.30
C PHE A 29 -8.38 0.23 -6.12
N HIS A 30 -9.63 0.55 -6.47
CA HIS A 30 -9.95 1.72 -7.29
C HIS A 30 -9.12 1.79 -8.60
N GLY A 31 -8.90 0.63 -9.24
CA GLY A 31 -8.09 0.49 -10.46
C GLY A 31 -6.57 0.33 -10.24
N HIS A 32 -6.07 0.59 -9.04
CA HIS A 32 -4.65 0.53 -8.70
C HIS A 32 -4.24 -0.82 -8.12
N LYS A 33 -3.03 -1.26 -8.43
CA LYS A 33 -2.43 -2.47 -7.87
C LYS A 33 -2.17 -2.28 -6.38
N THR A 34 -2.39 -3.30 -5.54
CA THR A 34 -2.03 -3.21 -4.11
C THR A 34 -0.55 -3.03 -3.93
N ALA A 35 -0.14 -2.16 -3.02
CA ALA A 35 1.24 -2.12 -2.57
C ALA A 35 1.48 -3.25 -1.56
N LEU A 36 2.62 -3.92 -1.67
CA LEU A 36 2.96 -5.09 -0.86
C LEU A 36 4.36 -4.90 -0.26
N PRO A 37 4.61 -5.26 1.02
CA PRO A 37 5.95 -5.23 1.61
C PRO A 37 6.95 -6.01 0.75
N GLY A 38 8.11 -5.40 0.49
CA GLY A 38 9.09 -5.87 -0.47
C GLY A 38 8.99 -5.21 -1.86
N ASN A 39 7.94 -4.45 -2.16
CA ASN A 39 7.91 -3.65 -3.40
C ASN A 39 8.96 -2.54 -3.37
N GLU A 40 9.47 -2.21 -4.55
CA GLU A 40 10.39 -1.11 -4.76
C GLU A 40 9.64 0.22 -4.74
N VAL A 41 10.28 1.23 -4.16
CA VAL A 41 9.71 2.56 -4.02
C VAL A 41 10.76 3.59 -4.37
N SER A 42 10.44 4.51 -5.26
CA SER A 42 11.30 5.64 -5.58
C SER A 42 11.14 6.72 -4.52
N CYS A 43 12.22 7.11 -3.86
CA CYS A 43 12.23 8.21 -2.89
C CYS A 43 12.85 9.46 -3.53
N GLU A 44 12.07 10.53 -3.67
CA GLU A 44 12.56 11.80 -4.27
C GLU A 44 13.58 12.52 -3.38
N LYS A 45 13.43 12.43 -2.05
CA LYS A 45 14.31 13.12 -1.09
C LYS A 45 15.76 12.63 -1.14
N CYS A 46 15.99 11.32 -1.16
CA CYS A 46 17.33 10.73 -1.23
C CYS A 46 17.73 10.26 -2.62
N LYS A 47 16.83 10.40 -3.62
CA LYS A 47 17.02 10.00 -5.02
C LYS A 47 17.49 8.55 -5.17
N SER A 48 17.00 7.66 -4.31
CA SER A 48 17.29 6.23 -4.36
C SER A 48 16.01 5.41 -4.34
N THR A 49 16.10 4.21 -4.89
CA THR A 49 15.09 3.18 -4.68
C THR A 49 15.24 2.63 -3.26
N GLY A 50 14.12 2.54 -2.54
CA GLY A 50 14.01 1.87 -1.26
C GLY A 50 13.02 0.71 -1.32
N ILE A 51 12.91 -0.02 -0.22
CA ILE A 51 12.00 -1.16 -0.11
C ILE A 51 10.86 -0.82 0.84
N LEU A 52 9.63 -1.12 0.43
CA LEU A 52 8.45 -0.98 1.26
C LEU A 52 8.51 -1.97 2.43
N ALA A 53 8.42 -1.45 3.65
CA ALA A 53 8.45 -2.23 4.87
C ALA A 53 7.24 -1.96 5.78
N LYS A 54 6.91 -3.01 6.51
CA LYS A 54 5.82 -3.08 7.47
C LYS A 54 6.05 -2.10 8.63
N ALA A 55 5.08 -1.23 8.94
CA ALA A 55 5.05 -0.46 10.18
C ALA A 55 3.65 -0.49 10.86
N GLY A 56 3.62 -0.30 12.18
CA GLY A 56 2.36 -0.22 12.94
C GLY A 56 1.67 -1.57 13.24
N GLY A 57 0.33 -1.51 13.41
CA GLY A 57 -0.49 -2.53 14.07
C GLY A 57 -0.52 -3.93 13.41
N PRO A 58 -0.98 -4.96 14.15
CA PRO A 58 -0.80 -6.36 13.77
C PRO A 58 -1.69 -6.80 12.61
N TYR A 59 -2.89 -6.23 12.45
CA TYR A 59 -3.85 -6.70 11.45
C TYR A 59 -3.60 -6.09 10.06
N ARG A 60 -3.61 -6.94 9.04
CA ARG A 60 -3.55 -6.55 7.62
C ARG A 60 -4.45 -7.43 6.76
N LEU A 61 -4.84 -6.86 5.61
CA LEU A 61 -5.40 -7.64 4.52
C LEU A 61 -4.28 -8.50 3.91
N HIS A 62 -4.58 -9.77 3.64
CA HIS A 62 -3.65 -10.64 2.94
C HIS A 62 -3.92 -10.62 1.44
N TYR A 63 -2.86 -10.42 0.67
CA TYR A 63 -2.79 -10.67 -0.75
C TYR A 63 -2.39 -12.14 -0.95
N HIS A 64 -3.34 -12.96 -1.41
CA HIS A 64 -3.29 -14.42 -1.31
C HIS A 64 -3.06 -14.90 0.14
N THR A 65 -2.52 -16.11 0.31
CA THR A 65 -2.27 -16.75 1.61
C THR A 65 -0.94 -16.35 2.26
N ALA A 66 -0.10 -15.55 1.60
CA ALA A 66 1.30 -15.37 2.02
C ALA A 66 1.78 -13.92 2.13
N ARG A 67 1.17 -12.95 1.42
CA ARG A 67 1.66 -11.56 1.42
C ARG A 67 0.67 -10.66 2.14
N GLU A 68 1.18 -9.69 2.88
CA GLU A 68 0.34 -8.65 3.48
C GLU A 68 0.20 -7.45 2.53
N VAL A 69 -0.94 -6.77 2.58
CA VAL A 69 -1.17 -5.51 1.86
C VAL A 69 -0.65 -4.34 2.70
N ALA A 70 0.17 -3.50 2.10
CA ALA A 70 0.70 -2.30 2.73
C ALA A 70 -0.43 -1.32 3.07
N LEU A 71 -0.21 -0.54 4.13
CA LEU A 71 -1.19 0.39 4.67
C LEU A 71 -0.62 1.81 4.78
N ASP A 72 -1.51 2.76 4.92
CA ASP A 72 -1.16 4.13 5.32
C ASP A 72 -0.27 4.13 6.57
N GLY A 73 0.84 4.86 6.49
CA GLY A 73 1.85 4.90 7.54
C GLY A 73 2.88 3.76 7.54
N ASP A 74 2.78 2.77 6.63
CA ASP A 74 3.90 1.85 6.38
C ASP A 74 5.11 2.65 5.84
N ILE A 75 6.33 2.16 6.13
CA ILE A 75 7.56 2.92 5.91
C ILE A 75 8.35 2.39 4.70
N VAL A 76 9.26 3.22 4.19
CA VAL A 76 10.17 2.84 3.12
C VAL A 76 11.60 2.85 3.65
N LEU A 77 12.28 1.71 3.52
CA LEU A 77 13.68 1.57 3.85
C LEU A 77 14.52 2.05 2.66
N CYS A 78 14.78 3.35 2.63
CA CYS A 78 15.69 4.01 1.69
C CYS A 78 16.90 4.62 2.42
N LYS A 79 17.70 5.45 1.73
CA LYS A 79 18.89 6.12 2.31
C LYS A 79 18.57 7.33 3.19
N CYS A 80 17.29 7.61 3.49
CA CYS A 80 16.91 8.71 4.36
C CYS A 80 17.25 8.39 5.83
N PRO A 81 17.78 9.35 6.63
CA PRO A 81 18.03 9.15 8.06
C PRO A 81 16.77 8.78 8.86
N THR A 82 15.64 9.35 8.44
CA THR A 82 14.31 8.98 8.93
C THR A 82 13.56 8.32 7.78
N PRO A 83 13.17 7.04 7.90
CA PRO A 83 12.40 6.35 6.87
C PRO A 83 11.10 7.11 6.57
N PRO A 84 10.84 7.47 5.30
CA PRO A 84 9.57 8.09 4.94
C PRO A 84 8.42 7.09 5.04
N ALA A 85 7.22 7.63 5.24
CA ALA A 85 5.99 6.85 5.36
C ALA A 85 5.13 7.02 4.11
N ILE A 86 4.29 6.03 3.82
CA ILE A 86 3.31 6.06 2.74
C ILE A 86 2.12 6.92 3.15
N ILE A 87 1.66 7.74 2.22
CA ILE A 87 0.41 8.52 2.30
C ILE A 87 -0.59 7.89 1.33
N ALA A 88 -1.49 7.05 1.87
CA ALA A 88 -2.42 6.28 1.05
C ALA A 88 -3.67 7.10 0.69
N THR A 89 -3.79 7.46 -0.59
CA THR A 89 -4.86 8.32 -1.10
C THR A 89 -5.59 7.73 -2.32
N LEU A 90 -4.95 6.82 -3.05
CA LEU A 90 -5.46 6.34 -4.34
C LEU A 90 -6.39 5.12 -4.25
N ALA A 91 -6.44 4.42 -3.10
CA ALA A 91 -7.32 3.26 -2.89
C ALA A 91 -8.80 3.60 -2.61
N GLY A 92 -9.18 4.89 -2.73
CA GLY A 92 -10.52 5.39 -2.43
C GLY A 92 -10.90 5.21 -0.95
N GLY A 93 -12.13 4.80 -0.68
CA GLY A 93 -12.67 4.58 0.67
C GLY A 93 -12.25 3.25 1.33
N SER A 94 -11.23 2.58 0.82
CA SER A 94 -10.82 1.24 1.28
C SER A 94 -9.86 1.32 2.46
N TRP A 95 -10.20 0.67 3.57
CA TRP A 95 -9.40 0.69 4.79
C TRP A 95 -9.58 -0.59 5.62
N VAL A 96 -8.65 -0.80 6.55
CA VAL A 96 -8.69 -1.84 7.58
C VAL A 96 -8.70 -1.22 8.98
N GLU A 97 -9.46 -1.81 9.89
CA GLU A 97 -9.39 -1.52 11.32
C GLU A 97 -8.37 -2.45 11.99
N ASP A 98 -7.44 -1.88 12.77
CA ASP A 98 -6.43 -2.67 13.49
C ASP A 98 -7.00 -3.73 14.44
N ARG A 99 -8.27 -3.57 14.84
CA ARG A 99 -9.00 -4.51 15.71
C ARG A 99 -9.72 -5.64 14.93
N GLY A 100 -9.32 -5.91 13.69
CA GLY A 100 -9.68 -7.16 12.99
C GLY A 100 -10.95 -7.12 12.14
N ARG A 101 -11.40 -5.94 11.70
CA ARG A 101 -12.50 -5.85 10.72
C ARG A 101 -12.02 -5.12 9.46
N LEU A 102 -11.97 -5.85 8.35
CA LEU A 102 -11.82 -5.28 7.00
C LEU A 102 -13.17 -4.69 6.57
N ARG A 103 -13.18 -3.44 6.09
CA ARG A 103 -14.34 -2.88 5.38
C ARG A 103 -13.87 -2.41 4.00
N LEU A 104 -14.14 -3.23 3.00
CA LEU A 104 -13.92 -2.88 1.59
C LEU A 104 -15.00 -1.86 1.17
N ALA A 105 -14.60 -0.78 0.51
CA ALA A 105 -15.56 0.04 -0.22
C ALA A 105 -16.09 -0.81 -1.39
N ALA A 106 -17.40 -0.79 -1.62
CA ALA A 106 -18.02 -1.56 -2.69
C ALA A 106 -17.37 -1.22 -4.04
N TYR A 107 -16.80 -2.22 -4.70
CA TYR A 107 -16.31 -2.11 -6.07
C TYR A 107 -17.52 -2.08 -7.02
N PRO A 108 -17.71 -1.05 -7.86
CA PRO A 108 -18.77 -1.05 -8.87
C PRO A 108 -18.36 -1.86 -10.11
N GLY A 109 -17.75 -3.04 -9.93
CA GLY A 109 -16.98 -3.71 -10.99
C GLY A 109 -17.33 -5.17 -11.30
N HIS A 110 -18.26 -5.81 -10.60
CA HIS A 110 -18.75 -7.13 -11.00
C HIS A 110 -20.09 -6.98 -11.72
N ARG A 111 -20.06 -6.86 -13.05
CA ARG A 111 -21.15 -7.41 -13.87
C ARG A 111 -20.88 -8.90 -13.97
N GLU A 112 -21.75 -9.66 -13.32
CA GLU A 112 -21.90 -11.09 -13.54
C GLU A 112 -22.14 -11.30 -15.04
N ALA A 113 -21.36 -12.19 -15.65
CA ALA A 113 -21.60 -12.75 -16.97
C ALA A 113 -22.10 -14.18 -16.79
#